data_AF-A0A6N7L079-F1
#
_entry.id   AF-A0A6N7L079-F1
#
_cell.length_a   1.000
_cell.length_b   1.000
_cell.length_c   1.000
_cell.angle_alpha   90.00
_cell.angle_beta   90.00
_cell.angle_gamma   90.00
#
_symmetry.space_group_name_H-M   'P 1'
#
loop_
_entity.id
_entity.type
_entity.pdbx_description
1 polymer ?
#
loop_
_entity_poly.entity_id
_entity_poly.type
_entity_poly.pdbx_seq_one_letter_code
_entity_poly.pdbx_strand_id
1 'polypeptide(L)'
;MSMWWAGRRDALLAELADALVFFGADVVEDPGIGELAHTTETLAGEYRTSDRGPHLHQAGNLLAQAATELRTADRFRGTLLPIVTHHLRCAAVALAHARACLQAPVEPTAETHPGVRWPSGSRSAAR
;
A
#
# COMPACT_ATOMS: atom_id res chain seq x y z
N MET A 1 -14.38 27.98 -12.71
CA MET A 1 -14.11 27.07 -11.57
C MET A 1 -13.91 25.60 -11.98
N SER A 2 -14.64 25.05 -12.98
CA SER A 2 -14.43 23.65 -13.43
C SER A 2 -13.01 23.33 -13.92
N MET A 3 -12.30 24.29 -14.52
CA MET A 3 -10.95 24.08 -15.04
C MET A 3 -9.92 23.75 -13.95
N TRP A 4 -10.07 24.32 -12.74
CA TRP A 4 -9.18 24.01 -11.60
C TRP A 4 -9.36 22.57 -11.12
N TRP A 5 -10.61 22.13 -10.99
CA TRP A 5 -10.93 20.76 -10.58
C TRP A 5 -10.49 19.72 -11.60
N ALA A 6 -10.61 20.01 -12.89
CA ALA A 6 -10.12 19.14 -13.96
C ALA A 6 -8.58 18.98 -13.88
N GLY A 7 -7.84 20.09 -13.80
CA GLY A 7 -6.39 20.03 -13.63
C GLY A 7 -5.96 19.31 -12.36
N ARG A 8 -6.68 19.48 -11.24
CA ARG A 8 -6.38 18.74 -10.00
C ARG A 8 -6.65 17.24 -10.12
N ARG A 9 -7.70 16.84 -10.84
CA ARG A 9 -7.98 15.44 -11.16
C ARG A 9 -6.84 14.84 -11.99
N ASP A 10 -6.41 15.53 -13.04
CA ASP A 10 -5.38 15.02 -13.96
C ASP A 10 -4.03 14.87 -13.26
N ALA A 11 -3.65 15.84 -12.43
CA ALA A 11 -2.46 15.73 -11.58
C ALA A 11 -2.53 14.52 -10.64
N LEU A 12 -3.69 14.27 -10.00
CA LEU A 12 -3.86 13.11 -9.13
C LEU A 12 -3.78 11.78 -9.90
N LEU A 13 -4.29 11.72 -11.14
CA LEU A 13 -4.18 10.51 -11.96
C LEU A 13 -2.73 10.20 -12.33
N ALA A 14 -1.96 11.22 -12.69
CA ALA A 14 -0.54 11.08 -12.93
C ALA A 14 0.22 10.64 -11.65
N GLU A 15 -0.07 11.25 -10.51
CA GLU A 15 0.52 10.87 -9.21
C GLU A 15 0.20 9.40 -8.85
N LEU A 16 -1.05 8.95 -9.09
CA LEU A 16 -1.47 7.57 -8.85
C LEU A 16 -0.79 6.59 -9.80
N ALA A 17 -0.69 6.93 -11.08
CA ALA A 17 -0.01 6.13 -12.09
C ALA A 17 1.46 5.89 -11.71
N ASP A 18 2.19 6.96 -11.37
CA ASP A 18 3.58 6.88 -10.92
C ASP A 18 3.72 6.05 -9.64
N ALA A 19 2.82 6.22 -8.67
CA ALA A 19 2.84 5.44 -7.45
C ALA A 19 2.67 3.92 -7.70
N LEU A 20 1.85 3.52 -8.68
CA LEU A 20 1.65 2.11 -9.02
C LEU A 20 2.89 1.43 -9.63
N VAL A 21 3.77 2.19 -10.28
CA VAL A 21 5.05 1.67 -10.80
C VAL A 21 5.91 1.06 -9.69
N PHE A 22 5.88 1.63 -8.47
CA PHE A 22 6.59 1.07 -7.31
C PHE A 22 6.16 -0.36 -6.98
N PHE A 23 4.89 -0.68 -7.21
CA PHE A 23 4.33 -2.01 -6.95
C PHE A 23 4.47 -2.95 -8.16
N GLY A 24 5.15 -2.51 -9.23
CA GLY A 24 5.39 -3.30 -10.43
C GLY A 24 4.30 -3.18 -11.51
N ALA A 25 3.41 -2.18 -11.44
CA ALA A 25 2.46 -1.93 -12.51
C ALA A 25 3.18 -1.47 -13.80
N ASP A 26 2.75 -2.04 -14.93
CA ASP A 26 2.97 -1.45 -16.25
C ASP A 26 1.77 -0.55 -16.57
N VAL A 27 1.96 0.76 -16.41
CA VAL A 27 0.89 1.75 -16.57
C VAL A 27 1.01 2.42 -17.93
N VAL A 28 -0.08 2.43 -18.70
CA VAL A 28 -0.17 3.08 -20.02
C VAL A 28 0.01 4.60 -19.91
N GLU A 29 0.46 5.22 -21.00
CA GLU A 29 0.60 6.68 -21.11
C GLU A 29 -0.79 7.34 -21.10
N ASP A 30 -1.10 8.11 -20.04
CA ASP A 30 -2.41 8.73 -19.74
C ASP A 30 -3.55 7.75 -19.35
N PRO A 31 -3.44 7.05 -18.21
CA PRO A 31 -4.39 6.04 -17.81
C PRO A 31 -5.71 6.65 -17.30
N GLY A 32 -6.83 6.04 -17.70
CA GLY A 32 -8.14 6.37 -17.15
C GLY A 32 -8.31 5.90 -15.69
N ILE A 33 -9.28 6.48 -14.97
CA ILE A 33 -9.60 6.08 -13.58
C ILE A 33 -9.93 4.57 -13.50
N GLY A 34 -10.73 4.07 -14.45
CA GLY A 34 -11.11 2.66 -14.51
C GLY A 34 -9.93 1.72 -14.77
N GLU A 35 -8.97 2.12 -15.61
CA GLU A 35 -7.77 1.35 -15.90
C GLU A 35 -6.86 1.28 -14.67
N LEU A 36 -6.61 2.43 -14.01
CA LEU A 36 -5.88 2.45 -12.74
C LEU A 36 -6.57 1.58 -11.69
N ALA A 37 -7.90 1.60 -11.61
CA ALA A 37 -8.65 0.77 -10.68
C ALA A 37 -8.46 -0.73 -10.95
N HIS A 38 -8.47 -1.13 -12.23
CA HIS A 38 -8.24 -2.51 -12.62
C HIS A 38 -6.82 -2.96 -12.30
N THR A 39 -5.82 -2.20 -12.71
CA THR A 39 -4.41 -2.48 -12.43
C THR A 39 -4.13 -2.58 -10.93
N THR A 40 -4.70 -1.67 -10.14
CA THR A 40 -4.55 -1.70 -8.67
C THR A 40 -5.19 -2.95 -8.04
N GLU A 41 -6.35 -3.40 -8.53
CA GLU A 41 -7.00 -4.62 -8.04
C GLU A 41 -6.19 -5.88 -8.39
N THR A 42 -5.62 -5.94 -9.59
CA THR A 42 -4.75 -7.05 -10.01
C THR A 42 -3.56 -7.18 -9.06
N LEU A 43 -2.84 -6.08 -8.83
CA LEU A 43 -1.73 -6.04 -7.85
C LEU A 43 -2.21 -6.41 -6.44
N ALA A 44 -3.37 -5.93 -6.01
CA ALA A 44 -3.95 -6.28 -4.71
C ALA A 44 -4.16 -7.79 -4.57
N GLY A 45 -4.60 -8.47 -5.64
CA GLY A 45 -4.70 -9.93 -5.69
C GLY A 45 -3.35 -10.60 -5.49
N GLU A 46 -2.36 -10.23 -6.31
CA GLU A 46 -1.00 -10.79 -6.27
C GLU A 46 -0.37 -10.67 -4.88
N TYR A 47 -0.41 -9.48 -4.29
CA TYR A 47 0.16 -9.20 -2.97
C TYR A 47 -0.55 -9.97 -1.85
N ARG A 48 -1.88 -10.11 -1.91
CA ARG A 48 -2.64 -10.88 -0.90
C ARG A 48 -2.36 -12.38 -0.96
N THR A 49 -2.05 -12.90 -2.15
CA THR A 49 -1.74 -14.33 -2.37
C THR A 49 -0.27 -14.68 -2.15
N SER A 50 0.59 -13.70 -1.90
CA SER A 50 2.01 -13.93 -1.68
C SER A 50 2.30 -14.49 -0.28
N ASP A 51 3.00 -15.62 -0.21
CA ASP A 51 3.45 -16.26 1.04
C ASP A 51 4.68 -15.58 1.67
N ARG A 52 5.20 -14.51 1.06
CA ARG A 52 6.44 -13.82 1.50
C ARG A 52 6.32 -13.02 2.80
N GLY A 53 5.13 -12.96 3.40
CA GLY A 53 4.93 -12.44 4.75
C GLY A 53 3.70 -11.54 4.92
N PRO A 54 3.33 -11.25 6.18
CA PRO A 54 2.10 -10.53 6.51
C PRO A 54 2.08 -9.08 6.02
N HIS A 55 3.25 -8.45 5.84
CA HIS A 55 3.37 -7.09 5.32
C HIS A 55 2.94 -6.97 3.86
N LEU A 56 3.18 -7.99 3.02
CA LEU A 56 2.66 -8.02 1.64
C LEU A 56 1.15 -8.19 1.64
N HIS A 57 0.61 -9.04 2.50
CA HIS A 57 -0.83 -9.21 2.62
C HIS A 57 -1.52 -7.90 3.05
N GLN A 58 -0.93 -7.19 4.02
CA GLN A 58 -1.41 -5.88 4.45
C GLN A 58 -1.32 -4.83 3.32
N ALA A 59 -0.20 -4.78 2.59
CA ALA A 59 -0.07 -3.91 1.42
C ALA A 59 -1.14 -4.24 0.36
N GLY A 60 -1.41 -5.53 0.13
CA GLY A 60 -2.47 -5.99 -0.77
C GLY A 60 -3.87 -5.55 -0.35
N ASN A 61 -4.18 -5.52 0.95
CA ASN A 61 -5.46 -5.00 1.44
C ASN A 61 -5.60 -3.48 1.21
N LEU A 62 -4.51 -2.73 1.39
CA LEU A 62 -4.48 -1.29 1.10
C LEU A 62 -4.59 -0.99 -0.39
N LEU A 63 -3.96 -1.81 -1.25
CA LEU A 63 -4.16 -1.76 -2.70
C LEU A 63 -5.63 -2.02 -3.07
N ALA A 64 -6.28 -3.03 -2.49
CA ALA A 64 -7.71 -3.30 -2.74
C ALA A 64 -8.62 -2.14 -2.31
N GLN A 65 -8.26 -1.46 -1.21
CA GLN A 65 -8.95 -0.23 -0.79
C GLN A 65 -8.76 0.88 -1.84
N ALA A 66 -7.54 1.14 -2.31
CA ALA A 66 -7.27 2.12 -3.35
C ALA A 66 -8.07 1.81 -4.63
N ALA A 67 -8.12 0.55 -5.07
CA ALA A 67 -8.90 0.12 -6.23
C ALA A 67 -10.40 0.42 -6.06
N THR A 68 -10.93 0.27 -4.84
CA THR A 68 -12.35 0.57 -4.53
C THR A 68 -12.65 2.07 -4.58
N GLU A 69 -11.74 2.91 -4.09
CA GLU A 69 -11.83 4.37 -4.20
C GLU A 69 -11.80 4.80 -5.67
N LEU A 70 -10.89 4.24 -6.47
CA LEU A 70 -10.79 4.52 -7.91
C LEU A 70 -12.07 4.10 -8.67
N ARG A 71 -12.60 2.89 -8.42
CA ARG A 71 -13.90 2.48 -8.99
C ARG A 71 -15.03 3.42 -8.59
N THR A 72 -14.99 3.93 -7.36
CA THR A 72 -15.99 4.88 -6.90
C THR A 72 -15.88 6.23 -7.62
N ALA A 73 -14.66 6.75 -7.79
CA ALA A 73 -14.40 7.93 -8.60
C ALA A 73 -14.87 7.75 -10.06
N ASP A 74 -14.59 6.59 -10.65
CA ASP A 74 -14.92 6.25 -12.04
C ASP A 74 -16.43 6.24 -12.32
N ARG A 75 -17.25 5.84 -11.33
CA ARG A 75 -18.73 5.85 -11.43
C ARG A 75 -19.30 7.24 -11.75
N PHE A 76 -18.60 8.30 -11.39
CA PHE A 76 -19.05 9.67 -11.68
C PHE A 76 -18.74 10.12 -13.12
N ARG A 77 -18.01 9.33 -13.92
CA ARG A 77 -17.78 9.56 -15.37
C ARG A 77 -17.33 10.98 -15.71
N GLY A 78 -16.46 11.56 -14.88
CA GLY A 78 -15.94 12.92 -15.06
C GLY A 78 -16.88 14.05 -14.60
N THR A 79 -18.03 13.73 -14.02
CA THR A 79 -18.91 14.68 -13.33
C THR A 79 -18.57 14.78 -11.84
N LEU A 80 -19.17 15.74 -11.12
CA LEU A 80 -18.97 15.93 -9.67
C LEU A 80 -17.49 15.94 -9.26
N LEU A 81 -16.69 16.73 -9.97
CA LEU A 81 -15.23 16.76 -9.82
C LEU A 81 -14.71 16.89 -8.38
N PRO A 82 -15.37 17.64 -7.45
CA PRO A 82 -14.97 17.64 -6.04
C PRO A 82 -15.02 16.26 -5.38
N ILE A 83 -16.03 15.45 -5.71
CA ILE A 83 -16.19 14.09 -5.17
C ILE A 83 -15.18 13.15 -5.83
N VAL A 84 -15.00 13.25 -7.15
CA VAL A 84 -13.97 12.49 -7.87
C VAL A 84 -12.59 12.74 -7.26
N THR A 85 -12.21 14.01 -7.11
CA THR A 85 -10.90 14.37 -6.54
C THR A 85 -10.74 13.95 -5.08
N HIS A 86 -11.83 13.91 -4.29
CA HIS A 86 -11.78 13.33 -2.95
C HIS A 86 -11.39 11.84 -2.98
N HIS A 87 -12.08 11.03 -3.78
CA HIS A 87 -11.79 9.60 -3.91
C HIS A 87 -10.38 9.33 -4.48
N LEU A 88 -9.92 10.12 -5.45
CA LEU A 88 -8.55 10.02 -5.97
C LEU A 88 -7.50 10.28 -4.87
N ARG A 89 -7.76 11.26 -3.98
CA ARG A 89 -6.87 11.50 -2.83
C ARG A 89 -6.89 10.36 -1.83
N CYS A 90 -8.06 9.79 -1.56
CA CYS A 90 -8.18 8.61 -0.69
C CYS A 90 -7.39 7.43 -1.25
N ALA A 91 -7.49 7.18 -2.56
CA ALA A 91 -6.68 6.18 -3.25
C ALA A 91 -5.17 6.47 -3.09
N ALA A 92 -4.73 7.71 -3.28
CA ALA A 92 -3.32 8.09 -3.16
C ALA A 92 -2.78 7.86 -1.73
N VAL A 93 -3.58 8.18 -0.70
CA VAL A 93 -3.22 7.91 0.71
C VAL A 93 -3.10 6.41 0.96
N ALA A 94 -4.03 5.60 0.45
CA ALA A 94 -3.97 4.15 0.58
C ALA A 94 -2.72 3.55 -0.10
N LEU A 95 -2.35 4.03 -1.30
CA LEU A 95 -1.10 3.62 -1.97
C LEU A 95 0.14 4.02 -1.16
N ALA A 96 0.17 5.23 -0.58
CA ALA A 96 1.28 5.66 0.26
C ALA A 96 1.44 4.78 1.52
N HIS A 97 0.33 4.41 2.16
CA HIS A 97 0.36 3.47 3.28
C HIS A 97 0.79 2.07 2.85
N ALA A 98 0.32 1.57 1.69
CA ALA A 98 0.75 0.27 1.17
C ALA A 98 2.26 0.24 0.95
N ARG A 99 2.82 1.32 0.40
CA ARG A 99 4.28 1.47 0.21
C ARG A 99 5.02 1.48 1.55
N ALA A 100 4.50 2.21 2.54
CA ALA A 100 5.10 2.25 3.88
C ALA A 100 5.12 0.86 4.54
N CYS A 101 4.08 0.02 4.36
CA CYS A 101 4.06 -1.36 4.85
C CYS A 101 5.21 -2.21 4.29
N LEU A 102 5.60 -1.98 3.03
CA LEU A 102 6.66 -2.73 2.36
C LEU A 102 8.07 -2.20 2.70
N GLN A 103 8.17 -0.93 3.11
CA GLN A 103 9.43 -0.28 3.47
C GLN A 103 9.72 -0.34 4.98
N ALA A 104 8.73 -0.70 5.80
CA ALA A 104 8.93 -0.88 7.23
C ALA A 104 10.02 -1.94 7.46
N PRO A 105 11.02 -1.67 8.31
CA PRO A 105 12.01 -2.66 8.67
C PRO A 105 11.30 -3.91 9.21
N VAL A 106 11.60 -5.07 8.62
CA VAL A 106 11.28 -6.34 9.27
C VAL A 106 12.16 -6.37 10.51
N GLU A 107 11.60 -6.01 11.67
CA GLU A 107 12.30 -6.27 12.92
C GLU A 107 12.65 -7.76 12.90
N PRO A 108 13.94 -8.13 13.04
CA PRO A 108 14.29 -9.52 13.18
C PRO A 108 13.57 -9.96 14.44
N THR A 109 12.51 -10.76 14.27
CA THR A 109 11.87 -11.47 15.36
C THR A 109 13.02 -12.12 16.11
N ALA A 110 13.28 -11.65 17.33
CA ALA A 110 14.29 -12.22 18.19
C ALA A 110 13.96 -13.70 18.27
N GLU A 111 14.66 -14.50 17.47
CA GLU A 111 14.68 -15.93 17.63
C GLU A 111 15.05 -16.11 19.08
N THR A 112 14.08 -16.60 19.83
CA THR A 112 14.24 -16.95 21.23
C THR A 112 15.32 -18.02 21.22
N HIS A 113 16.58 -17.64 21.40
CA HIS A 113 17.68 -18.58 21.60
C HIS A 113 17.29 -19.46 22.80
N PRO A 114 16.94 -20.74 22.59
CA PRO A 114 16.72 -21.63 23.70
C PRO A 114 18.09 -22.17 24.08
N GLY A 115 18.71 -21.55 25.10
CA GLY A 115 19.78 -22.21 25.82
C GLY A 115 21.03 -21.39 26.03
N VAL A 116 21.00 -20.51 27.03
CA VAL A 116 22.11 -20.41 27.98
C VAL A 116 21.51 -20.28 29.38
N ARG A 117 21.26 -21.42 30.03
CA ARG A 117 20.96 -21.46 31.47
C ARG A 117 22.30 -21.46 32.20
N TRP A 118 22.75 -20.30 32.69
CA TRP A 118 23.90 -20.25 33.59
C TRP A 118 23.40 -20.48 35.02
N PRO A 119 23.74 -21.59 35.70
CA PRO A 119 23.50 -21.70 37.12
C PRO A 119 24.61 -20.92 37.85
N SER A 120 24.25 -19.75 38.37
CA SER A 120 25.04 -19.06 39.40
C SER A 120 24.93 -19.86 40.71
N GLY A 121 25.82 -20.85 40.87
CA GLY A 121 26.01 -21.63 42.08
C GLY A 121 26.92 -20.93 43.07
N SER A 122 26.30 -20.32 44.08
CA SER A 122 26.61 -20.33 45.53
C SER A 122 28.05 -20.55 46.04
N ARG A 123 28.42 -19.65 46.96
CA ARG A 123 29.57 -19.69 47.90
C ARG A 123 29.55 -20.92 48.82
N SER A 124 30.73 -21.47 49.12
CA SER A 124 31.21 -22.00 50.44
C SER A 124 32.60 -22.63 50.24
N ALA A 125 33.71 -22.12 50.80
CA ALA A 125 34.22 -22.24 52.18
C ALA A 125 35.28 -23.35 52.36
N ALA A 126 36.35 -22.98 53.10
CA ALA A 126 37.37 -23.80 53.77
C ALA A 126 38.49 -24.47 52.95
N ARG A 127 39.72 -23.99 53.14
CA ARG A 127 40.76 -24.65 53.96
C ARG A 127 41.81 -23.65 54.40
#